data_AF-A0A1W6KFU9-F1
#
_entry.id   AF-A0A1W6KFU9-F1
#
_cell.length_a   1.000
_cell.length_b   1.000
_cell.length_c   1.000
_cell.angle_alpha   90.00
_cell.angle_beta   90.00
_cell.angle_gamma   90.00
#
_symmetry.space_group_name_H-M   'P 1'
#
loop_
_entity.id
_entity.type
_entity.pdbx_description
1 polymer ?
#
loop_
_entity_poly.entity_id
_entity_poly.type
_entity_poly.pdbx_seq_one_letter_code
_entity_poly.pdbx_strand_id
1 'polypeptide(L)'
;MTATNAERRSPVNPRNPATSISGEDIRTLKTLLGGASSGAPEVAPSALTNTDLAFLLNVPTQQLSALSNAPSSLYVTDRRVTRNLPAEAGDRRSGQNLKCVRPYHAILVRLYLKHPEYTNLIPPRPRDSLVYELIQSFMRLPGFPLNTPDVDKSRYFAPYFGRSLVTSYKMLKSGASTRSRDNSRPVVQLQTLIVLRFAHEFRKLYAEYWAKYIPKQKRSKAIYKPQSRTWDILLERDSLTEWMNNRVFEDFESELYHRWQVWWDTKFMQTLEREAISRSTSIEEVLKTGQWSNKDEVRHENLPQSCAPITGASYDRLATFRNSHALSSAEMMWVLGIAPKTYFRYRKHESQRVDAPVSILIRHFDYNHEDLALFIPEARKGEELFARMKSVDPGFERKQLGVFFGCGAIAGYNMSRPNAEVPMFARRSASLMAQNLPYSEQIYWDLREAAESEARARGIDPEDLWSKGSWNELSEDDAGDHEAEKDEEML
;
A
#
# COMPACT_ATOMS: atom_id res chain seq x y z
N MET A 1 -43.15 28.37 31.43
CA MET A 1 -42.28 27.19 31.34
C MET A 1 -42.39 26.63 29.94
N THR A 2 -41.53 27.10 29.04
CA THR A 2 -41.49 26.73 27.61
C THR A 2 -40.50 25.59 27.43
N ALA A 3 -41.01 24.42 27.04
CA ALA A 3 -40.19 23.27 26.67
C ALA A 3 -39.58 23.53 25.28
N THR A 4 -38.26 23.56 25.21
CA THR A 4 -37.47 23.67 23.99
C THR A 4 -37.52 22.35 23.22
N ASN A 5 -37.96 22.43 21.97
CA ASN A 5 -37.83 21.36 20.97
C ASN A 5 -36.35 21.03 20.78
N ALA A 6 -35.90 19.91 21.33
CA ALA A 6 -34.66 19.27 20.91
C ALA A 6 -34.91 18.66 19.53
N GLU A 7 -34.48 19.36 18.48
CA GLU A 7 -34.35 18.81 17.14
C GLU A 7 -33.55 17.51 17.22
N ARG A 8 -34.23 16.38 16.94
CA ARG A 8 -33.58 15.11 16.70
C ARG A 8 -32.77 15.22 15.41
N ARG A 9 -31.49 15.58 15.53
CA ARG A 9 -30.52 15.44 14.44
C ARG A 9 -30.55 13.99 13.98
N SER A 10 -30.90 13.77 12.71
CA SER A 10 -30.76 12.48 12.04
C SER A 10 -29.36 11.91 12.32
N PRO A 11 -29.22 10.59 12.54
CA PRO A 11 -27.92 10.00 12.79
C PRO A 11 -27.00 10.31 11.61
N VAL A 12 -25.92 11.06 11.87
CA VAL A 12 -24.89 11.36 10.87
C VAL A 12 -24.36 10.03 10.37
N ASN A 13 -24.59 9.69 9.11
CA ASN A 13 -24.09 8.46 8.52
C ASN A 13 -22.56 8.58 8.37
N PRO A 14 -21.74 7.89 9.17
CA PRO A 14 -20.29 8.05 9.14
C PRO A 14 -19.68 7.56 7.82
N ARG A 15 -20.43 6.81 7.01
CA ARG A 15 -19.98 6.33 5.68
C ARG A 15 -20.18 7.36 4.57
N ASN A 16 -20.98 8.39 4.80
CA ASN A 16 -21.21 9.45 3.81
C ASN A 16 -21.31 10.83 4.49
N PRO A 17 -20.15 11.43 4.83
CA PRO A 17 -20.12 12.74 5.49
C PRO A 17 -20.75 13.83 4.61
N ALA A 18 -21.69 14.61 5.16
CA ALA A 18 -22.33 15.70 4.44
C ALA A 18 -21.45 16.96 4.32
N THR A 19 -20.49 17.11 5.24
CA THR A 19 -19.53 18.24 5.28
C THR A 19 -18.21 17.90 4.60
N SER A 20 -17.40 18.91 4.28
CA SER A 20 -16.06 18.68 3.70
C SER A 20 -15.19 17.84 4.63
N ILE A 21 -14.36 16.96 4.05
CA ILE A 21 -13.56 16.02 4.85
C ILE A 21 -12.51 16.77 5.67
N SER A 22 -12.42 16.36 6.94
CA SER A 22 -11.50 16.87 7.95
C SER A 22 -10.69 15.74 8.59
N GLY A 23 -9.83 16.09 9.55
CA GLY A 23 -9.11 15.13 10.36
C GLY A 23 -10.01 14.21 11.20
N GLU A 24 -11.23 14.65 11.57
CA GLU A 24 -12.20 13.81 12.28
C GLU A 24 -12.64 12.61 11.43
N ASP A 25 -12.82 12.82 10.13
CA ASP A 25 -13.21 11.77 9.18
C ASP A 25 -12.09 10.74 8.99
N ILE A 26 -10.82 11.17 9.05
CA ILE A 26 -9.66 10.27 9.05
C ILE A 26 -9.65 9.40 10.31
N ARG A 27 -10.01 9.96 11.48
CA ARG A 27 -10.16 9.19 12.72
C ARG A 27 -11.35 8.23 12.66
N THR A 28 -12.47 8.68 12.08
CA THR A 28 -13.66 7.84 11.85
C THR A 28 -13.33 6.67 10.92
N LEU A 29 -12.62 6.92 9.83
CA LEU A 29 -12.16 5.91 8.89
C LEU A 29 -11.30 4.86 9.59
N LYS A 30 -10.34 5.29 10.42
CA LYS A 30 -9.50 4.38 11.19
C LYS A 30 -10.32 3.48 12.12
N THR A 31 -11.33 4.02 12.80
CA THR A 31 -12.22 3.27 13.68
C THR A 31 -13.09 2.28 12.90
N LEU A 32 -13.68 2.71 11.78
CA LEU A 32 -14.55 1.89 10.93
C LEU A 32 -13.79 0.69 10.37
N LEU A 33 -12.59 0.93 9.82
CA LEU A 33 -11.74 -0.13 9.28
C LEU A 33 -11.10 -0.99 10.38
N GLY A 34 -10.96 -0.46 11.59
CA GLY A 34 -10.51 -1.23 12.77
C GLY A 34 -11.58 -2.20 13.31
N GLY A 35 -12.87 -1.89 13.11
CA GLY A 35 -13.99 -2.73 13.54
C GLY A 35 -14.31 -3.90 12.59
N ALA A 36 -13.85 -3.84 11.34
CA ALA A 36 -14.00 -4.90 10.34
C ALA A 36 -12.99 -6.04 10.56
N SER A 37 -13.08 -6.74 11.70
CA SER A 37 -12.30 -7.96 11.93
C SER A 37 -12.88 -9.10 11.09
N SER A 38 -12.16 -9.57 10.09
CA SER A 38 -12.54 -10.70 9.23
C SER A 38 -12.83 -11.97 10.04
N GLY A 39 -13.95 -12.64 9.77
CA GLY A 39 -14.38 -13.88 10.44
C GLY A 39 -13.62 -15.16 10.05
N ALA A 40 -12.60 -15.08 9.18
CA ALA A 40 -11.82 -16.23 8.76
C ALA A 40 -10.78 -16.62 9.83
N PRO A 41 -10.73 -17.89 10.29
CA PRO A 41 -9.83 -18.35 11.32
C PRO A 41 -8.35 -18.36 10.91
N GLU A 42 -8.03 -18.14 9.62
CA GLU A 42 -6.66 -18.14 9.11
C GLU A 42 -6.08 -16.73 8.91
N VAL A 43 -6.93 -15.70 9.00
CA VAL A 43 -6.52 -14.29 8.95
C VAL A 43 -6.32 -13.78 10.37
N ALA A 44 -5.21 -13.10 10.63
CA ALA A 44 -4.97 -12.48 11.94
C ALA A 44 -5.91 -11.27 12.10
N PRO A 45 -6.65 -11.13 13.22
CA PRO A 45 -7.42 -9.93 13.49
C PRO A 45 -6.47 -8.74 13.53
N SER A 46 -6.64 -7.78 12.63
CA SER A 46 -5.78 -6.60 12.59
C SER A 46 -6.61 -5.36 12.37
N ALA A 47 -6.68 -4.50 13.38
CA ALA A 47 -7.08 -3.13 13.17
C ALA A 47 -6.03 -2.43 12.29
N LEU A 48 -6.47 -1.57 11.37
CA LEU A 48 -5.54 -0.77 10.58
C LEU A 48 -4.67 0.10 11.49
N THR A 49 -3.37 0.01 11.28
CA THR A 49 -2.42 0.85 12.01
C THR A 49 -2.28 2.24 11.38
N ASN A 50 -1.56 3.13 12.04
CA ASN A 50 -1.20 4.42 11.45
C ASN A 50 -0.33 4.29 10.19
N THR A 51 0.51 3.25 10.06
CA THR A 51 1.33 3.07 8.85
C THR A 51 0.47 2.61 7.68
N ASP A 52 -0.56 1.82 7.97
CA ASP A 52 -1.53 1.33 6.98
C ASP A 52 -2.37 2.48 6.44
N LEU A 53 -2.90 3.32 7.33
CA LEU A 53 -3.65 4.52 6.95
C LEU A 53 -2.77 5.55 6.21
N ALA A 54 -1.52 5.72 6.63
CA ALA A 54 -0.55 6.57 5.94
C ALA A 54 -0.29 6.06 4.51
N PHE A 55 -0.19 4.74 4.32
CA PHE A 55 -0.06 4.09 3.01
C PHE A 55 -1.31 4.31 2.15
N LEU A 56 -2.51 4.05 2.68
CA LEU A 56 -3.79 4.22 1.98
C LEU A 56 -4.08 5.67 1.55
N LEU A 57 -3.52 6.65 2.24
CA LEU A 57 -3.67 8.08 1.90
C LEU A 57 -2.44 8.66 1.19
N ASN A 58 -1.38 7.86 1.02
CA ASN A 58 -0.06 8.28 0.51
C ASN A 58 0.55 9.48 1.25
N VAL A 59 0.37 9.54 2.57
CA VAL A 59 0.88 10.61 3.43
C VAL A 59 2.06 10.09 4.24
N PRO A 60 3.16 10.85 4.40
CA PRO A 60 4.23 10.45 5.30
C PRO A 60 3.69 10.11 6.70
N THR A 61 4.08 8.97 7.28
CA THR A 61 3.53 8.47 8.56
C THR A 61 3.66 9.48 9.71
N GLN A 62 4.68 10.34 9.69
CA GLN A 62 4.89 11.41 10.68
C GLN A 62 3.85 12.54 10.57
N GLN A 63 3.28 12.75 9.38
CA GLN A 63 2.31 13.81 9.13
C GLN A 63 0.87 13.37 9.43
N LEU A 64 0.59 12.06 9.48
CA LEU A 64 -0.76 11.52 9.68
C LEU A 64 -1.42 12.02 10.97
N SER A 65 -0.69 12.07 12.09
CA SER A 65 -1.24 12.57 13.37
C SER A 65 -1.73 14.01 13.24
N ALA A 66 -0.94 14.86 12.58
CA ALA A 66 -1.31 16.24 12.39
C ALA A 66 -2.42 16.41 11.34
N LEU A 67 -2.46 15.56 10.30
CA LEU A 67 -3.57 15.53 9.35
C LEU A 67 -4.88 15.06 9.99
N SER A 68 -4.81 14.15 10.97
CA SER A 68 -5.97 13.66 11.74
C SER A 68 -6.59 14.70 12.69
N ASN A 69 -5.90 15.82 12.88
CA ASN A 69 -6.37 16.98 13.66
C ASN A 69 -6.55 18.22 12.77
N ALA A 70 -6.36 18.09 11.46
CA ALA A 70 -6.37 19.19 10.53
C ALA A 70 -7.80 19.51 10.07
N PRO A 71 -8.14 20.80 9.86
CA PRO A 71 -9.38 21.16 9.17
C PRO A 71 -9.30 20.80 7.68
N SER A 72 -10.45 20.82 7.01
CA SER A 72 -10.53 20.83 5.54
C SER A 72 -9.74 22.03 4.99
N SER A 73 -9.11 21.85 3.83
CA SER A 73 -8.41 22.96 3.15
C SER A 73 -9.35 24.10 2.72
N LEU A 74 -10.67 23.89 2.73
CA LEU A 74 -11.66 24.93 2.49
C LEU A 74 -11.59 26.05 3.54
N TYR A 75 -11.31 25.69 4.79
CA TYR A 75 -11.28 26.64 5.91
C TYR A 75 -9.88 27.17 6.21
N VAL A 76 -8.91 26.89 5.33
CA VAL A 76 -7.52 27.31 5.48
C VAL A 76 -7.17 28.21 4.32
N THR A 77 -6.93 29.48 4.60
CA THR A 77 -6.41 30.45 3.64
C THR A 77 -5.02 30.03 3.19
N ASP A 78 -4.92 29.40 2.02
CA ASP A 78 -3.64 29.14 1.37
C ASP A 78 -3.15 30.45 0.75
N ARG A 79 -2.15 31.08 1.37
CA ARG A 79 -1.54 32.32 0.86
C ARG A 79 -0.90 32.20 -0.53
N ARG A 80 -0.85 30.99 -1.11
CA ARG A 80 -0.45 30.80 -2.52
C ARG A 80 -1.56 31.17 -3.51
N VAL A 81 -2.82 31.21 -3.05
CA VAL A 81 -3.99 31.61 -3.84
C VAL A 81 -4.22 33.12 -3.71
N THR A 82 -3.98 33.70 -2.53
CA THR A 82 -4.05 35.15 -2.30
C THR A 82 -2.70 35.84 -2.51
N ARG A 83 -2.30 36.02 -3.77
CA ARG A 83 -1.10 36.80 -4.12
C ARG A 83 -1.24 38.31 -3.87
N ASN A 84 -2.46 38.82 -3.69
CA ASN A 84 -2.76 40.26 -3.72
C ASN A 84 -3.08 40.90 -2.35
N LEU A 85 -2.97 40.17 -1.22
CA LEU A 85 -3.21 40.75 0.11
C LEU A 85 -1.87 41.13 0.79
N PRO A 86 -1.62 42.42 1.11
CA PRO A 86 -0.42 42.82 1.83
C PRO A 86 -0.42 42.20 3.23
N ALA A 87 0.62 41.43 3.54
CA ALA A 87 0.74 40.74 4.82
C ALA A 87 0.99 41.71 5.98
N GLU A 88 0.08 41.75 6.96
CA GLU A 88 0.35 42.43 8.24
C GLU A 88 1.55 41.79 8.96
N ALA A 89 2.34 42.65 9.62
CA ALA A 89 3.69 42.34 10.11
C ALA A 89 3.76 41.22 11.19
N GLY A 90 2.64 40.76 11.73
CA GLY A 90 2.58 39.66 12.72
C GLY A 90 2.49 38.25 12.11
N ASP A 91 2.17 38.15 10.83
CA ASP A 91 1.59 36.91 10.28
C ASP A 91 2.55 36.13 9.36
N ARG A 92 3.81 36.60 9.27
CA ARG A 92 4.85 36.01 8.41
C ARG A 92 5.30 34.61 8.84
N ARG A 93 4.98 34.15 10.06
CA ARG A 93 5.35 32.82 10.59
C ARG A 93 4.21 31.81 10.65
N SER A 94 2.94 32.25 10.59
CA SER A 94 1.75 31.40 10.73
C SER A 94 1.30 30.76 9.40
N GLY A 95 1.46 31.46 8.28
CA GLY A 95 0.89 31.08 6.98
C GLY A 95 1.67 30.06 6.13
N GLN A 96 2.85 29.59 6.56
CA GLN A 96 3.68 28.74 5.68
C GLN A 96 3.48 27.23 5.83
N ASN A 97 2.68 26.72 6.77
CA ASN A 97 2.51 25.26 6.95
C ASN A 97 1.26 24.86 7.78
N LEU A 98 0.12 25.52 7.57
CA LEU A 98 -1.14 25.00 8.14
C LEU A 98 -1.47 23.66 7.46
N LYS A 99 -1.27 22.57 8.20
CA LYS A 99 -1.64 21.23 7.75
C LYS A 99 -3.15 21.18 7.62
N CYS A 100 -3.63 20.91 6.42
CA CYS A 100 -5.04 20.83 6.07
C CYS A 100 -5.32 19.55 5.25
N VAL A 101 -6.55 19.08 5.29
CA VAL A 101 -7.01 17.99 4.42
C VAL A 101 -7.34 18.56 3.04
N ARG A 102 -6.42 18.32 2.11
CA ARG A 102 -6.55 18.67 0.69
C ARG A 102 -7.57 17.78 -0.05
N PRO A 103 -8.14 18.23 -1.19
CA PRO A 103 -9.14 17.45 -1.92
C PRO A 103 -8.67 16.04 -2.30
N TYR A 104 -7.42 15.87 -2.73
CA TYR A 104 -6.87 14.55 -3.08
C TYR A 104 -6.84 13.56 -1.90
N HIS A 105 -6.68 14.03 -0.65
CA HIS A 105 -6.86 13.17 0.53
C HIS A 105 -8.34 12.92 0.81
N ALA A 106 -9.17 13.96 0.68
CA ALA A 106 -10.60 13.91 0.97
C ALA A 106 -11.33 12.89 0.08
N ILE A 107 -11.01 12.85 -1.21
CA ILE A 107 -11.57 11.88 -2.18
C ILE A 107 -11.28 10.44 -1.72
N LEU A 108 -10.03 10.15 -1.34
CA LEU A 108 -9.66 8.82 -0.84
C LEU A 108 -10.39 8.49 0.47
N VAL A 109 -10.48 9.43 1.41
CA VAL A 109 -11.21 9.22 2.67
C VAL A 109 -12.70 8.92 2.41
N ARG A 110 -13.36 9.70 1.54
CA ARG A 110 -14.76 9.44 1.13
C ARG A 110 -14.91 8.08 0.48
N LEU A 111 -14.03 7.75 -0.46
CA LEU A 111 -14.03 6.46 -1.13
C LEU A 111 -13.99 5.33 -0.11
N TYR A 112 -13.03 5.34 0.83
CA TYR A 112 -12.90 4.25 1.79
C TYR A 112 -13.99 4.23 2.88
N LEU A 113 -14.57 5.37 3.23
CA LEU A 113 -15.71 5.43 4.16
C LEU A 113 -16.96 4.78 3.54
N LYS A 114 -17.18 5.04 2.24
CA LYS A 114 -18.35 4.54 1.50
C LYS A 114 -18.15 3.11 0.97
N HIS A 115 -16.95 2.83 0.46
CA HIS A 115 -16.54 1.61 -0.22
C HIS A 115 -15.27 1.02 0.46
N PRO A 116 -15.39 0.49 1.69
CA PRO A 116 -14.25 -0.07 2.42
C PRO A 116 -13.60 -1.27 1.69
N GLU A 117 -14.27 -1.94 0.76
CA GLU A 117 -13.73 -3.00 -0.08
C GLU A 117 -12.48 -2.57 -0.88
N TYR A 118 -12.31 -1.28 -1.17
CA TYR A 118 -11.13 -0.74 -1.84
C TYR A 118 -9.89 -0.61 -0.94
N THR A 119 -10.01 -0.88 0.35
CA THR A 119 -8.83 -0.94 1.24
C THR A 119 -8.05 -2.26 1.10
N ASN A 120 -8.51 -3.17 0.24
CA ASN A 120 -7.84 -4.43 -0.11
C ASN A 120 -6.44 -4.25 -0.75
N LEU A 121 -6.03 -3.02 -1.03
CA LEU A 121 -4.62 -2.66 -1.24
C LEU A 121 -3.73 -3.10 -0.09
N ILE A 122 -4.26 -3.12 1.13
CA ILE A 122 -3.61 -3.72 2.28
C ILE A 122 -4.03 -5.18 2.31
N PRO A 123 -3.13 -6.12 1.97
CA PRO A 123 -3.45 -7.53 2.11
C PRO A 123 -3.76 -7.85 3.58
N PRO A 124 -4.66 -8.81 3.83
CA PRO A 124 -4.89 -9.33 5.18
C PRO A 124 -3.57 -9.77 5.80
N ARG A 125 -3.44 -9.69 7.13
CA ARG A 125 -2.21 -10.15 7.78
C ARG A 125 -2.19 -11.68 7.83
N PRO A 126 -1.17 -12.35 7.26
CA PRO A 126 -1.09 -13.81 7.33
C PRO A 126 -0.79 -14.24 8.77
N ARG A 127 -1.37 -15.36 9.20
CA ARG A 127 -1.01 -16.02 10.46
C ARG A 127 0.27 -16.84 10.29
N ASP A 128 1.02 -16.95 11.37
CA ASP A 128 2.29 -17.71 11.39
C ASP A 128 2.08 -19.18 11.04
N SER A 129 0.98 -19.80 11.51
CA SER A 129 0.65 -21.20 11.20
C SER A 129 0.41 -21.43 9.71
N LEU A 130 -0.36 -20.54 9.07
CA LEU A 130 -0.62 -20.61 7.63
C LEU A 130 0.68 -20.51 6.83
N VAL A 131 1.53 -19.53 7.19
CA VAL A 131 2.82 -19.35 6.50
C VAL A 131 3.70 -20.58 6.70
N TYR A 132 3.72 -21.15 7.91
CA TYR A 132 4.45 -22.38 8.19
C TYR A 132 3.96 -23.56 7.36
N GLU A 133 2.64 -23.77 7.29
CA GLU A 133 2.04 -24.83 6.48
C GLU A 133 2.40 -24.72 5.00
N LEU A 134 2.45 -23.50 4.47
CA LEU A 134 2.83 -23.23 3.08
C LEU A 134 4.32 -23.49 2.80
N ILE A 135 5.22 -23.23 3.75
CA ILE A 135 6.67 -23.27 3.50
C ILE A 135 7.38 -24.50 4.07
N GLN A 136 6.76 -25.26 4.97
CA GLN A 136 7.43 -26.34 5.70
C GLN A 136 8.06 -27.40 4.79
N SER A 137 7.47 -27.68 3.63
CA SER A 137 8.05 -28.59 2.62
C SER A 137 9.38 -28.06 2.07
N PHE A 138 9.48 -26.74 1.86
CA PHE A 138 10.66 -26.06 1.28
C PHE A 138 11.73 -25.68 2.33
N MET A 139 11.39 -25.73 3.62
CA MET A 139 12.35 -25.43 4.69
C MET A 139 13.50 -26.46 4.73
N ARG A 140 14.74 -25.97 4.64
CA ARG A 140 15.98 -26.71 4.80
C ARG A 140 16.27 -26.98 6.28
N LEU A 141 16.61 -28.22 6.61
CA LEU A 141 17.20 -28.55 7.91
C LEU A 141 18.71 -28.29 7.89
N PRO A 142 19.31 -27.86 9.02
CA PRO A 142 20.77 -27.77 9.14
C PRO A 142 21.45 -29.11 8.81
N GLY A 143 22.48 -29.10 7.97
CA GLY A 143 23.28 -30.29 7.64
C GLY A 143 22.67 -31.28 6.63
N PHE A 144 21.49 -31.01 6.06
CA PHE A 144 20.87 -31.90 5.08
C PHE A 144 20.53 -31.17 3.76
N PRO A 145 20.98 -31.66 2.59
CA PRO A 145 20.46 -31.20 1.30
C PRO A 145 19.03 -31.71 1.08
N LEU A 146 18.16 -30.84 0.56
CA LEU A 146 16.83 -31.00 -0.09
C LEU A 146 15.87 -32.17 0.26
N ASN A 147 16.14 -33.01 1.24
CA ASN A 147 15.25 -34.10 1.62
C ASN A 147 14.19 -33.58 2.59
N THR A 148 12.94 -33.91 2.30
CA THR A 148 11.78 -33.80 3.20
C THR A 148 12.03 -34.70 4.41
N PRO A 149 12.41 -34.16 5.57
CA PRO A 149 12.48 -34.93 6.79
C PRO A 149 11.07 -35.09 7.35
N ASP A 150 10.77 -36.29 7.84
CA ASP A 150 9.56 -36.66 8.57
C ASP A 150 9.48 -36.05 9.99
N VAL A 151 10.20 -34.94 10.23
CA VAL A 151 10.46 -34.36 11.55
C VAL A 151 9.81 -32.98 11.65
N ASP A 152 9.19 -32.70 12.80
CA ASP A 152 8.62 -31.39 13.12
C ASP A 152 9.65 -30.25 12.90
N LYS A 153 9.46 -29.50 11.80
CA LYS A 153 10.32 -28.36 11.43
C LYS A 153 9.94 -27.07 12.15
N SER A 154 8.92 -27.08 13.01
CA SER A 154 8.39 -25.88 13.67
C SER A 154 9.49 -25.08 14.37
N ARG A 155 10.46 -25.74 14.99
CA ARG A 155 11.61 -25.12 15.64
C ARG A 155 12.42 -24.20 14.71
N TYR A 156 12.49 -24.51 13.42
CA TYR A 156 13.33 -23.82 12.43
C TYR A 156 12.60 -22.71 11.66
N PHE A 157 11.34 -22.41 12.00
CA PHE A 157 10.52 -21.44 11.26
C PHE A 157 11.02 -19.99 11.36
N ALA A 158 11.24 -19.48 12.58
CA ALA A 158 11.60 -18.08 12.81
C ALA A 158 12.92 -17.62 12.14
N PRO A 159 13.98 -18.44 12.04
CA PRO A 159 15.19 -18.10 11.28
C PRO A 159 14.96 -17.60 9.87
N TYR A 160 13.98 -18.12 9.12
CA TYR A 160 13.67 -17.64 7.76
C TYR A 160 13.21 -16.18 7.71
N PHE A 161 12.86 -15.61 8.87
CA PHE A 161 12.37 -14.24 9.01
C PHE A 161 13.32 -13.34 9.80
N GLY A 162 14.61 -13.67 9.87
CA GLY A 162 15.59 -12.84 10.60
C GLY A 162 15.44 -12.93 12.13
N ARG A 163 14.85 -14.01 12.65
CA ARG A 163 14.57 -14.20 14.09
C ARG A 163 15.28 -15.44 14.66
N SER A 164 15.38 -15.48 15.98
CA SER A 164 16.02 -16.60 16.69
C SER A 164 15.13 -17.83 16.73
N LEU A 165 15.75 -19.02 16.82
CA LEU A 165 15.02 -20.31 16.91
C LEU A 165 14.00 -20.37 18.05
N VAL A 166 14.32 -19.78 19.20
CA VAL A 166 13.41 -19.76 20.36
C VAL A 166 12.12 -18.99 20.05
N THR A 167 12.16 -18.10 19.06
CA THR A 167 10.99 -17.32 18.63
C THR A 167 10.01 -18.18 17.82
N SER A 168 10.45 -19.26 17.18
CA SER A 168 9.57 -20.12 16.37
C SER A 168 8.40 -20.70 17.17
N TYR A 169 8.66 -21.16 18.39
CA TYR A 169 7.59 -21.65 19.28
C TYR A 169 6.62 -20.54 19.70
N LYS A 170 7.07 -19.28 19.78
CA LYS A 170 6.18 -18.16 20.10
C LYS A 170 5.34 -17.76 18.90
N MET A 171 5.90 -17.85 17.71
CA MET A 171 5.20 -17.62 16.44
C MET A 171 4.12 -18.68 16.20
N LEU A 172 4.43 -19.96 16.45
CA LEU A 172 3.54 -21.08 16.11
C LEU A 172 2.59 -21.52 17.25
N LYS A 173 2.71 -20.96 18.47
CA LYS A 173 1.77 -21.26 19.55
C LYS A 173 0.42 -20.58 19.32
N SER A 174 -0.50 -21.31 18.71
CA SER A 174 -1.93 -20.98 18.68
C SER A 174 -2.55 -21.20 20.07
N GLY A 175 -2.74 -20.13 20.83
CA GLY A 175 -3.50 -20.17 22.08
C GLY A 175 -4.30 -18.88 22.27
N ALA A 176 -5.62 -19.00 22.29
CA ALA A 176 -6.58 -17.89 22.46
C ALA A 176 -6.46 -17.12 23.80
N SER A 177 -5.66 -17.63 24.76
CA SER A 177 -5.52 -17.06 26.11
C SER A 177 -4.26 -16.22 26.32
N THR A 178 -3.31 -16.23 25.38
CA THR A 178 -2.16 -15.34 25.43
C THR A 178 -2.34 -14.28 24.36
N ARG A 179 -2.33 -13.00 24.76
CA ARG A 179 -2.03 -11.88 23.84
C ARG A 179 -0.69 -12.21 23.19
N SER A 180 -0.72 -12.93 22.06
CA SER A 180 0.46 -13.22 21.27
C SER A 180 1.10 -11.87 21.01
N ARG A 181 2.35 -11.71 21.45
CA ARG A 181 3.10 -10.50 21.10
C ARG A 181 3.24 -10.57 19.59
N ASP A 182 2.42 -9.77 18.91
CA ASP A 182 2.44 -9.65 17.47
C ASP A 182 3.88 -9.60 16.96
N ASN A 183 4.18 -10.42 15.96
CA ASN A 183 5.45 -10.33 15.26
C ASN A 183 5.73 -8.88 14.89
N SER A 184 7.01 -8.51 14.95
CA SER A 184 7.43 -7.20 14.47
C SER A 184 6.96 -7.01 13.04
N ARG A 185 6.54 -5.80 12.67
CA ARG A 185 6.01 -5.52 11.34
C ARG A 185 6.95 -5.89 10.17
N PRO A 186 8.30 -5.77 10.26
CA PRO A 186 9.17 -6.27 9.20
C PRO A 186 9.10 -7.79 8.99
N VAL A 187 8.93 -8.58 10.07
CA VAL A 187 8.70 -10.03 9.98
C VAL A 187 7.37 -10.30 9.29
N VAL A 188 6.33 -9.56 9.65
CA VAL A 188 5.03 -9.65 8.99
C VAL A 188 5.16 -9.34 7.50
N GLN A 189 5.96 -8.34 7.10
CA GLN A 189 6.16 -8.07 5.67
C GLN A 189 6.96 -9.15 4.94
N LEU A 190 7.92 -9.81 5.58
CA LEU A 190 8.55 -11.00 5.00
C LEU A 190 7.57 -12.15 4.81
N GLN A 191 6.65 -12.34 5.76
CA GLN A 191 5.58 -13.33 5.64
C GLN A 191 4.60 -12.96 4.52
N THR A 192 4.16 -11.70 4.46
CA THR A 192 3.31 -11.14 3.41
C THR A 192 3.95 -11.32 2.03
N LEU A 193 5.26 -11.13 1.90
CA LEU A 193 6.00 -11.33 0.65
C LEU A 193 5.84 -12.75 0.12
N ILE A 194 6.07 -13.75 0.99
CA ILE A 194 5.97 -15.16 0.61
C ILE A 194 4.54 -15.50 0.17
N VAL A 195 3.53 -15.13 0.96
CA VAL A 195 2.14 -15.49 0.64
C VAL A 195 1.64 -14.75 -0.60
N LEU A 196 2.04 -13.49 -0.81
CA LEU A 196 1.73 -12.75 -2.04
C LEU A 196 2.35 -13.41 -3.26
N ARG A 197 3.60 -13.86 -3.17
CA ARG A 197 4.24 -14.56 -4.28
C ARG A 197 3.56 -15.89 -4.56
N PHE A 198 3.30 -16.69 -3.54
CA PHE A 198 2.67 -18.00 -3.72
C PHE A 198 1.28 -17.86 -4.32
N ALA A 199 0.51 -16.87 -3.86
CA ALA A 199 -0.77 -16.51 -4.43
C ALA A 199 -0.68 -16.01 -5.88
N HIS A 200 0.36 -15.26 -6.23
CA HIS A 200 0.60 -14.83 -7.60
C HIS A 200 0.80 -16.02 -8.54
N GLU A 201 1.67 -16.97 -8.16
CA GLU A 201 1.90 -18.19 -8.94
C GLU A 201 0.65 -19.07 -9.03
N PHE A 202 -0.09 -19.23 -7.92
CA PHE A 202 -1.36 -19.94 -7.90
C PHE A 202 -2.36 -19.32 -8.87
N ARG A 203 -2.57 -18.00 -8.79
CA ARG A 203 -3.52 -17.29 -9.66
C ARG A 203 -3.15 -17.43 -11.13
N LYS A 204 -1.86 -17.33 -11.45
CA LYS A 204 -1.35 -17.46 -12.81
C LYS A 204 -1.57 -18.87 -13.35
N LEU A 205 -1.15 -19.89 -12.61
CA LEU A 205 -1.32 -21.29 -13.00
C LEU A 205 -2.81 -21.67 -13.10
N TYR A 206 -3.62 -21.23 -12.14
CA TYR A 206 -5.05 -21.45 -12.15
C TYR A 206 -5.70 -20.86 -13.40
N ALA A 207 -5.34 -19.62 -13.79
CA ALA A 207 -5.83 -19.00 -15.01
C ALA A 207 -5.42 -19.77 -16.27
N GLU A 208 -4.20 -20.33 -16.32
CA GLU A 208 -3.72 -21.17 -17.42
C GLU A 208 -4.55 -22.46 -17.54
N TYR A 209 -4.76 -23.19 -16.43
CA TYR A 209 -5.55 -24.42 -16.39
C TYR A 209 -7.03 -24.15 -16.69
N TRP A 210 -7.58 -23.09 -16.11
CA TRP A 210 -8.94 -22.65 -16.39
C TRP A 210 -9.14 -22.34 -17.87
N ALA A 211 -8.20 -21.61 -18.49
CA ALA A 211 -8.26 -21.31 -19.92
C ALA A 211 -8.05 -22.53 -20.82
N LYS A 212 -7.35 -23.56 -20.35
CA LYS A 212 -7.08 -24.81 -21.09
C LYS A 212 -8.24 -25.80 -21.01
N TYR A 213 -8.80 -26.03 -19.82
CA TYR A 213 -9.75 -27.11 -19.57
C TYR A 213 -11.21 -26.66 -19.52
N ILE A 214 -11.51 -25.38 -19.23
CA ILE A 214 -12.90 -24.89 -19.17
C ILE A 214 -13.35 -24.36 -20.54
N PRO A 215 -14.46 -24.88 -21.11
CA PRO A 215 -15.04 -24.36 -22.35
C PRO A 215 -15.43 -22.89 -22.23
N LYS A 216 -15.23 -22.10 -23.29
CA LYS A 216 -15.48 -20.65 -23.31
C LYS A 216 -16.87 -20.27 -22.78
N GLN A 217 -17.90 -21.07 -23.07
CA GLN A 217 -19.29 -20.85 -22.66
C GLN A 217 -19.49 -20.96 -21.14
N LYS A 218 -18.64 -21.71 -20.43
CA LYS A 218 -18.73 -21.90 -18.97
C LYS A 218 -17.85 -20.92 -18.19
N ARG A 219 -16.95 -20.18 -18.86
CA ARG A 219 -16.01 -19.24 -18.24
C ARG A 219 -16.68 -18.04 -17.56
N SER A 220 -17.90 -17.69 -17.95
CA SER A 220 -18.62 -16.58 -17.31
C SER A 220 -19.14 -16.92 -15.90
N LYS A 221 -19.21 -18.20 -15.53
CA LYS A 221 -19.79 -18.63 -14.26
C LYS A 221 -18.94 -18.18 -13.06
N ALA A 222 -19.63 -17.69 -12.03
CA ALA A 222 -18.99 -17.16 -10.81
C ALA A 222 -18.16 -18.21 -10.05
N ILE A 223 -18.57 -19.48 -10.08
CA ILE A 223 -17.88 -20.59 -9.36
C ILE A 223 -16.42 -20.78 -9.78
N TYR A 224 -16.02 -20.33 -10.97
CA TYR A 224 -14.64 -20.46 -11.44
C TYR A 224 -13.81 -19.19 -11.25
N LYS A 225 -14.42 -18.10 -10.76
CA LYS A 225 -13.78 -16.81 -10.61
C LYS A 225 -13.33 -16.66 -9.15
N PRO A 226 -12.03 -16.39 -8.91
CA PRO A 226 -11.56 -16.04 -7.58
C PRO A 226 -12.33 -14.86 -7.01
N GLN A 227 -12.73 -14.93 -5.74
CA GLN A 227 -13.38 -13.81 -5.06
C GLN A 227 -12.31 -12.88 -4.46
N SER A 228 -11.28 -13.49 -3.87
CA SER A 228 -10.12 -12.84 -3.27
C SER A 228 -9.15 -12.25 -4.30
N ARG A 229 -8.80 -10.97 -4.09
CA ARG A 229 -7.89 -10.20 -4.94
C ARG A 229 -6.44 -10.17 -4.41
N THR A 230 -6.21 -10.60 -3.17
CA THR A 230 -4.89 -10.56 -2.54
C THR A 230 -4.30 -11.97 -2.40
N TRP A 231 -3.51 -12.24 -1.36
CA TRP A 231 -2.97 -13.58 -1.10
C TRP A 231 -4.01 -14.56 -0.54
N ASP A 232 -5.10 -14.04 0.02
CA ASP A 232 -6.22 -14.78 0.57
C ASP A 232 -6.93 -15.70 -0.44
N ILE A 233 -6.63 -15.57 -1.74
CA ILE A 233 -6.98 -16.56 -2.76
C ILE A 233 -6.46 -17.97 -2.45
N LEU A 234 -5.37 -18.09 -1.69
CA LEU A 234 -4.85 -19.40 -1.25
C LEU A 234 -5.84 -20.13 -0.32
N LEU A 235 -6.70 -19.38 0.37
CA LEU A 235 -7.78 -19.93 1.21
C LEU A 235 -8.94 -20.47 0.36
N GLU A 236 -9.06 -20.00 -0.88
CA GLU A 236 -10.07 -20.45 -1.84
C GLU A 236 -9.59 -21.65 -2.67
N ARG A 237 -8.32 -22.09 -2.49
CA ARG A 237 -7.67 -23.07 -3.36
C ARG A 237 -8.55 -24.29 -3.63
N ASP A 238 -9.01 -24.95 -2.57
CA ASP A 238 -9.77 -26.19 -2.67
C ASP A 238 -11.10 -25.99 -3.42
N SER A 239 -11.78 -24.85 -3.17
CA SER A 239 -13.02 -24.50 -3.87
C SER A 239 -12.79 -24.16 -5.35
N LEU A 240 -11.66 -23.53 -5.68
CA LEU A 240 -11.30 -23.17 -7.04
C LEU A 240 -10.84 -24.38 -7.85
N THR A 241 -10.29 -25.41 -7.21
CA THR A 241 -9.78 -26.61 -7.88
C THR A 241 -10.76 -27.78 -7.89
N GLU A 242 -11.91 -27.70 -7.20
CA GLU A 242 -12.91 -28.79 -7.08
C GLU A 242 -13.40 -29.35 -8.43
N TRP A 243 -13.42 -28.54 -9.48
CA TRP A 243 -13.84 -28.99 -10.82
C TRP A 243 -12.78 -29.82 -11.56
N MET A 244 -11.53 -29.84 -11.08
CA MET A 244 -10.44 -30.60 -11.69
C MET A 244 -10.62 -32.08 -11.33
N ASN A 245 -10.53 -32.96 -12.32
CA ASN A 245 -10.43 -34.39 -12.03
C ASN A 245 -9.05 -34.71 -11.42
N ASN A 246 -8.92 -35.89 -10.78
CA ASN A 246 -7.70 -36.27 -10.06
C ASN A 246 -6.41 -36.08 -10.86
N ARG A 247 -6.39 -36.50 -12.13
CA ARG A 247 -5.20 -36.35 -12.98
C ARG A 247 -4.84 -34.88 -13.22
N VAL A 248 -5.83 -34.06 -13.57
CA VAL A 248 -5.60 -32.63 -13.82
C VAL A 248 -5.17 -31.92 -12.53
N PHE A 249 -5.75 -32.30 -11.39
CA PHE A 249 -5.40 -31.76 -10.09
C PHE A 249 -3.99 -32.17 -9.66
N GLU A 250 -3.59 -33.42 -9.86
CA GLU A 250 -2.22 -33.90 -9.59
C GLU A 250 -1.18 -33.17 -10.44
N ASP A 251 -1.46 -32.99 -11.74
CA ASP A 251 -0.62 -32.21 -12.66
C ASP A 251 -0.50 -30.74 -12.18
N PHE A 252 -1.64 -30.13 -11.80
CA PHE A 252 -1.72 -28.77 -11.30
C PHE A 252 -0.91 -28.57 -10.00
N GLU A 253 -1.12 -29.42 -8.98
CA GLU A 253 -0.43 -29.30 -7.70
C GLU A 253 1.08 -29.55 -7.85
N SER A 254 1.47 -30.51 -8.69
CA SER A 254 2.89 -30.77 -8.99
C SER A 254 3.57 -29.56 -9.64
N GLU A 255 2.90 -28.94 -10.62
CA GLU A 255 3.42 -27.75 -11.29
C GLU A 255 3.44 -26.53 -10.36
N LEU A 256 2.41 -26.34 -9.54
CA LEU A 256 2.34 -25.27 -8.55
C LEU A 256 3.48 -25.39 -7.53
N TYR A 257 3.66 -26.59 -6.97
CA TYR A 257 4.74 -26.91 -6.05
C TYR A 257 6.11 -26.60 -6.67
N HIS A 258 6.31 -26.99 -7.93
CA HIS A 258 7.55 -26.70 -8.64
C HIS A 258 7.78 -25.18 -8.80
N ARG A 259 6.76 -24.40 -9.21
CA ARG A 259 6.87 -22.94 -9.33
C ARG A 259 7.20 -22.27 -7.99
N TRP A 260 6.57 -22.71 -6.91
CA TRP A 260 6.87 -22.24 -5.55
C TRP A 260 8.30 -22.58 -5.13
N GLN A 261 8.73 -23.83 -5.34
CA GLN A 261 10.08 -24.29 -5.03
C GLN A 261 11.14 -23.48 -5.79
N VAL A 262 10.95 -23.28 -7.09
CA VAL A 262 11.88 -22.50 -7.92
C VAL A 262 12.04 -21.09 -7.37
N TRP A 263 10.95 -20.38 -7.04
CA TRP A 263 11.05 -19.05 -6.44
C TRP A 263 11.75 -19.09 -5.07
N TRP A 264 11.37 -20.04 -4.22
CA TRP A 264 11.92 -20.21 -2.89
C TRP A 264 13.44 -20.38 -2.93
N ASP A 265 13.92 -21.33 -3.73
CA ASP A 265 15.34 -21.68 -3.80
C ASP A 265 16.17 -20.63 -4.54
N THR A 266 15.66 -20.09 -5.65
CA THR A 266 16.44 -19.20 -6.52
C THR A 266 16.36 -17.73 -6.14
N LYS A 267 15.34 -17.29 -5.37
CA LYS A 267 15.18 -15.88 -4.99
C LYS A 267 15.22 -15.68 -3.49
N PHE A 268 14.33 -16.34 -2.75
CA PHE A 268 14.21 -16.11 -1.31
C PHE A 268 15.43 -16.65 -0.55
N MET A 269 15.81 -17.90 -0.77
CA MET A 269 16.98 -18.51 -0.13
C MET A 269 18.29 -17.82 -0.52
N GLN A 270 18.46 -17.44 -1.79
CA GLN A 270 19.61 -16.64 -2.21
C GLN A 270 19.68 -15.28 -1.50
N THR A 271 18.53 -14.66 -1.22
CA THR A 271 18.49 -13.42 -0.43
C THR A 271 18.99 -13.68 0.99
N LEU A 272 18.54 -14.76 1.62
CA LEU A 272 18.97 -15.14 2.97
C LEU A 272 20.47 -15.49 3.01
N GLU A 273 20.98 -16.18 2.00
CA GLU A 273 22.41 -16.50 1.85
C GLU A 273 23.26 -15.23 1.77
N ARG A 274 22.88 -14.28 0.90
CA ARG A 274 23.58 -12.98 0.79
C ARG A 274 23.52 -12.18 2.09
N GLU A 275 22.41 -12.25 2.82
CA GLU A 275 22.30 -11.58 4.11
C GLU A 275 23.11 -12.26 5.22
N ALA A 276 23.22 -13.59 5.21
CA ALA A 276 24.10 -14.31 6.13
C ALA A 276 25.57 -13.92 5.90
N ILE A 277 25.99 -13.85 4.64
CA ILE A 277 27.35 -13.41 4.27
C ILE A 277 27.60 -11.97 4.73
N SER A 278 26.63 -11.06 4.59
CA SER A 278 26.73 -9.66 5.05
C SER A 278 26.93 -9.52 6.57
N ARG A 279 26.65 -10.59 7.31
CA ARG A 279 26.79 -10.68 8.77
C ARG A 279 27.97 -11.55 9.19
N SER A 280 28.83 -11.93 8.24
CA SER A 280 30.01 -12.78 8.47
C SER A 280 29.66 -14.17 8.98
N THR A 281 28.56 -14.75 8.50
CA THR A 281 28.11 -16.11 8.83
C THR A 281 27.61 -16.85 7.58
N SER A 282 27.22 -18.12 7.72
CA SER A 282 26.62 -18.91 6.65
C SER A 282 25.12 -19.08 6.88
N ILE A 283 24.37 -19.31 5.79
CA ILE A 283 22.94 -19.58 5.92
C ILE A 283 22.68 -20.83 6.77
N GLU A 284 23.54 -21.84 6.67
CA GLU A 284 23.42 -23.07 7.45
C GLU A 284 23.53 -22.80 8.95
N GLU A 285 24.52 -22.01 9.36
CA GLU A 285 24.72 -21.67 10.77
C GLU A 285 23.59 -20.79 11.30
N VAL A 286 23.09 -19.87 10.47
CA VAL A 286 21.93 -19.03 10.81
C VAL A 286 20.66 -19.85 10.97
N LEU A 287 20.40 -20.82 10.08
CA LEU A 287 19.25 -21.72 10.22
C LEU A 287 19.40 -22.66 11.43
N LYS A 288 20.64 -23.02 11.80
CA LYS A 288 20.96 -23.88 12.95
C LYS A 288 20.88 -23.17 14.30
N THR A 289 21.18 -21.88 14.36
CA THR A 289 21.27 -21.12 15.63
C THR A 289 20.18 -20.06 15.77
N GLY A 290 19.65 -19.55 14.65
CA GLY A 290 18.83 -18.35 14.59
C GLY A 290 19.58 -17.07 14.93
N GLN A 291 20.92 -17.09 14.95
CA GLN A 291 21.76 -15.94 15.27
C GLN A 291 21.96 -15.07 14.03
N TRP A 292 21.03 -14.14 13.82
CA TRP A 292 21.18 -13.10 12.79
C TRP A 292 21.93 -11.86 13.29
N SER A 293 22.28 -11.78 14.57
CA SER A 293 22.88 -10.56 15.13
C SER A 293 24.40 -10.57 14.95
N ASN A 294 24.89 -9.69 14.08
CA ASN A 294 26.22 -9.13 14.15
C ASN A 294 26.06 -7.64 14.46
N LYS A 295 26.52 -7.23 15.65
CA LYS A 295 26.41 -5.86 16.16
C LYS A 295 27.72 -5.08 16.02
N ASP A 296 28.73 -5.72 15.46
CA ASP A 296 30.02 -5.09 15.27
C ASP A 296 29.89 -3.98 14.24
N GLU A 297 30.71 -2.95 14.42
CA GLU A 297 30.79 -1.84 13.48
C GLU A 297 31.22 -2.35 12.11
N VAL A 298 30.51 -1.93 11.07
CA VAL A 298 30.85 -2.28 9.69
C VAL A 298 32.14 -1.57 9.33
N ARG A 299 33.21 -2.35 9.15
CA ARG A 299 34.48 -1.89 8.58
C ARG A 299 34.49 -2.20 7.08
N HIS A 300 35.47 -1.69 6.35
CA HIS A 300 35.65 -2.03 4.93
C HIS A 300 35.83 -3.55 4.77
N GLU A 301 34.73 -4.24 4.51
CA GLU A 301 34.67 -5.66 4.26
C GLU A 301 34.80 -5.88 2.75
N ASN A 302 35.78 -6.70 2.34
CA ASN A 302 35.95 -7.12 0.94
C ASN A 302 34.86 -8.14 0.55
N LEU A 303 33.60 -7.70 0.57
CA LEU A 303 32.44 -8.49 0.18
C LEU A 303 31.95 -8.09 -1.21
N PRO A 304 31.41 -9.03 -2.00
CA PRO A 304 30.68 -8.69 -3.21
C PRO A 304 29.60 -7.65 -2.91
N GLN A 305 29.33 -6.73 -3.84
CA GLN A 305 28.34 -5.67 -3.63
C GLN A 305 26.96 -6.23 -3.23
N SER A 306 26.61 -7.42 -3.74
CA SER A 306 25.36 -8.14 -3.42
C SER A 306 25.27 -8.71 -2.02
N CYS A 307 26.39 -8.78 -1.30
CA CYS A 307 26.51 -9.21 0.09
C CYS A 307 26.97 -8.06 1.00
N ALA A 308 27.17 -6.85 0.49
CA ALA A 308 27.58 -5.71 1.30
C ALA A 308 26.58 -5.50 2.47
N PRO A 309 27.07 -5.22 3.69
CA PRO A 309 26.23 -4.91 4.84
C PRO A 309 25.35 -3.70 4.56
N ILE A 310 24.08 -3.75 4.99
CA ILE A 310 23.15 -2.62 4.88
C ILE A 310 23.14 -1.87 6.20
N THR A 311 23.45 -0.58 6.14
CA THR A 311 23.67 0.30 7.28
C THR A 311 22.74 1.52 7.26
N GLY A 312 22.92 2.37 8.27
CA GLY A 312 22.24 3.66 8.37
C GLY A 312 22.86 4.80 7.56
N ALA A 313 23.99 4.57 6.88
CA ALA A 313 24.70 5.64 6.19
C ALA A 313 23.88 6.30 5.07
N SER A 314 24.17 7.57 4.79
CA SER A 314 23.39 8.40 3.87
C SER A 314 23.39 7.96 2.41
N TYR A 315 24.43 7.25 2.01
CA TYR A 315 24.67 6.75 0.66
C TYR A 315 24.32 5.26 0.51
N ASP A 316 23.98 4.57 1.60
CA ASP A 316 23.75 3.13 1.59
C ASP A 316 22.30 2.78 1.18
N ARG A 317 22.06 1.50 0.91
CA ARG A 317 20.81 0.96 0.37
C ARG A 317 19.58 1.37 1.17
N LEU A 318 19.63 1.43 2.50
CA LEU A 318 18.48 1.90 3.30
C LEU A 318 18.09 3.34 2.95
N ALA A 319 19.09 4.21 2.73
CA ALA A 319 18.86 5.63 2.43
C ALA A 319 18.33 5.85 1.02
N THR A 320 18.86 5.08 0.06
CA THR A 320 18.56 5.23 -1.37
C THR A 320 17.34 4.41 -1.82
N PHE A 321 16.93 3.40 -1.04
CA PHE A 321 15.84 2.46 -1.36
C PHE A 321 14.60 3.13 -1.94
N ARG A 322 14.12 4.21 -1.30
CA ARG A 322 12.94 4.94 -1.76
C ARG A 322 13.09 5.44 -3.20
N ASN A 323 14.23 6.05 -3.51
CA ASN A 323 14.47 6.64 -4.82
C ASN A 323 14.81 5.56 -5.84
N SER A 324 15.57 4.53 -5.46
CA SER A 324 15.92 3.38 -6.32
C SER A 324 14.71 2.60 -6.80
N HIS A 325 13.63 2.59 -6.03
CA HIS A 325 12.38 1.87 -6.36
C HIS A 325 11.20 2.82 -6.65
N ALA A 326 11.45 4.11 -6.86
CA ALA A 326 10.42 5.13 -7.13
C ALA A 326 9.22 5.10 -6.17
N LEU A 327 9.48 4.87 -4.88
CA LEU A 327 8.47 4.75 -3.83
C LEU A 327 8.18 6.11 -3.17
N SER A 328 6.98 6.26 -2.63
CA SER A 328 6.71 7.30 -1.65
C SER A 328 7.35 6.99 -0.30
N SER A 329 7.49 8.01 0.55
CA SER A 329 7.92 7.80 1.93
C SER A 329 6.93 6.91 2.71
N ALA A 330 5.64 6.95 2.39
CA ALA A 330 4.63 6.09 3.02
C ALA A 330 4.77 4.64 2.56
N GLU A 331 4.99 4.44 1.25
CA GLU A 331 5.20 3.12 0.64
C GLU A 331 6.46 2.44 1.16
N MET A 332 7.60 3.14 1.18
CA MET A 332 8.83 2.60 1.74
C MET A 332 8.64 2.11 3.18
N MET A 333 8.01 2.94 4.03
CA MET A 333 7.80 2.60 5.45
C MET A 333 6.85 1.40 5.60
N TRP A 334 5.84 1.32 4.75
CA TRP A 334 4.88 0.23 4.74
C TRP A 334 5.53 -1.08 4.26
N VAL A 335 6.18 -1.08 3.09
CA VAL A 335 6.88 -2.23 2.49
C VAL A 335 7.94 -2.79 3.44
N LEU A 336 8.76 -1.93 4.06
CA LEU A 336 9.80 -2.37 5.00
C LEU A 336 9.26 -2.71 6.40
N GLY A 337 7.99 -2.38 6.67
CA GLY A 337 7.38 -2.57 7.99
C GLY A 337 8.05 -1.74 9.09
N ILE A 338 8.65 -0.59 8.78
CA ILE A 338 9.36 0.24 9.75
C ILE A 338 8.59 1.50 10.10
N ALA A 339 8.71 1.94 11.36
CA ALA A 339 8.23 3.24 11.78
C ALA A 339 9.29 4.32 11.43
N PRO A 340 8.89 5.58 11.20
CA PRO A 340 9.85 6.66 10.96
C PRO A 340 10.89 6.79 12.07
N LYS A 341 10.51 6.59 13.34
CA LYS A 341 11.44 6.58 14.47
C LYS A 341 12.53 5.50 14.34
N THR A 342 12.19 4.34 13.79
CA THR A 342 13.14 3.25 13.54
C THR A 342 14.07 3.61 12.38
N TYR A 343 13.54 4.16 11.28
CA TYR A 343 14.35 4.65 10.17
C TYR A 343 15.39 5.68 10.63
N PHE A 344 14.96 6.73 11.35
CA PHE A 344 15.89 7.75 11.86
C PHE A 344 16.84 7.22 12.93
N ARG A 345 16.49 6.14 13.64
CA ARG A 345 17.43 5.46 14.55
C ARG A 345 18.56 4.80 13.78
N TYR A 346 18.25 4.04 12.72
CA TYR A 346 19.30 3.47 11.87
C TYR A 346 20.18 4.58 11.31
N ARG A 347 19.58 5.66 10.77
CA ARG A 347 20.31 6.82 10.24
C ARG A 347 21.25 7.52 11.23
N LYS A 348 21.01 7.42 12.55
CA LYS A 348 21.90 7.96 13.58
C LYS A 348 23.11 7.08 13.88
N HIS A 349 23.04 5.80 13.52
CA HIS A 349 24.08 4.80 13.72
C HIS A 349 24.58 4.35 12.35
N GLU A 350 25.24 5.26 11.63
CA GLU A 350 25.59 5.06 10.22
C GLU A 350 26.49 3.85 9.98
N SER A 351 27.38 3.51 10.90
CA SER A 351 28.27 2.35 10.80
C SER A 351 27.67 1.03 11.31
N GLN A 352 26.41 1.03 11.77
CA GLN A 352 25.76 -0.18 12.30
C GLN A 352 24.85 -0.82 11.26
N ARG A 353 24.85 -2.17 11.26
CA ARG A 353 23.95 -2.96 10.45
C ARG A 353 22.49 -2.71 10.85
N VAL A 354 21.63 -2.61 9.85
CA VAL A 354 20.17 -2.61 10.03
C VAL A 354 19.72 -3.99 10.53
N ASP A 355 18.59 -4.04 11.23
CA ASP A 355 18.02 -5.30 11.71
C ASP A 355 17.76 -6.28 10.55
N ALA A 356 18.07 -7.57 10.77
CA ALA A 356 18.03 -8.59 9.72
C ALA A 356 16.71 -8.64 8.94
N PRO A 357 15.50 -8.61 9.56
CA PRO A 357 14.26 -8.64 8.80
C PRO A 357 14.13 -7.49 7.77
N VAL A 358 14.59 -6.29 8.13
CA VAL A 358 14.54 -5.12 7.25
C VAL A 358 15.61 -5.22 6.16
N SER A 359 16.81 -5.67 6.52
CA SER A 359 17.91 -5.91 5.58
C SER A 359 17.54 -6.98 4.53
N ILE A 360 16.87 -8.06 4.95
CA ILE A 360 16.35 -9.11 4.05
C ILE A 360 15.34 -8.51 3.07
N LEU A 361 14.38 -7.68 3.53
CA LEU A 361 13.40 -7.03 2.65
C LEU A 361 14.08 -6.12 1.62
N ILE A 362 14.98 -5.23 2.06
CA ILE A 362 15.70 -4.32 1.16
C ILE A 362 16.46 -5.13 0.11
N ARG A 363 17.24 -6.12 0.56
CA ARG A 363 18.04 -6.97 -0.32
C ARG A 363 17.18 -7.77 -1.27
N HIS A 364 16.04 -8.29 -0.82
CA HIS A 364 15.12 -9.03 -1.67
C HIS A 364 14.61 -8.16 -2.82
N PHE A 365 14.09 -6.96 -2.51
CA PHE A 365 13.52 -6.09 -3.53
C PHE A 365 14.57 -5.47 -4.46
N ASP A 366 15.79 -5.22 -3.98
CA ASP A 366 16.91 -4.77 -4.83
C ASP A 366 17.28 -5.79 -5.93
N TYR A 367 16.96 -7.07 -5.73
CA TYR A 367 17.32 -8.15 -6.68
C TYR A 367 16.10 -8.83 -7.33
N ASN A 368 14.89 -8.56 -6.86
CA ASN A 368 13.65 -9.17 -7.32
C ASN A 368 12.55 -8.09 -7.40
N HIS A 369 12.72 -7.11 -8.30
CA HIS A 369 11.82 -5.95 -8.41
C HIS A 369 10.36 -6.32 -8.72
N GLU A 370 10.14 -7.43 -9.42
CA GLU A 370 8.81 -7.97 -9.69
C GLU A 370 8.04 -8.37 -8.43
N ASP A 371 8.74 -8.74 -7.35
CA ASP A 371 8.11 -9.09 -6.07
C ASP A 371 7.69 -7.84 -5.30
N LEU A 372 8.33 -6.69 -5.54
CA LEU A 372 7.89 -5.40 -4.99
C LEU A 372 6.55 -4.97 -5.59
N ALA A 373 6.32 -5.26 -6.88
CA ALA A 373 5.07 -4.94 -7.56
C ALA A 373 3.85 -5.69 -6.97
N LEU A 374 4.09 -6.79 -6.23
CA LEU A 374 3.04 -7.51 -5.49
C LEU A 374 2.58 -6.73 -4.24
N PHE A 375 3.45 -5.89 -3.65
CA PHE A 375 3.12 -5.01 -2.53
C PHE A 375 2.55 -3.67 -3.01
N ILE A 376 3.24 -3.05 -3.96
CA ILE A 376 2.93 -1.72 -4.47
C ILE A 376 2.66 -1.86 -5.97
N PRO A 377 1.39 -2.01 -6.38
CA PRO A 377 1.05 -2.00 -7.79
C PRO A 377 1.56 -0.71 -8.44
N GLU A 378 2.35 -0.88 -9.49
CA GLU A 378 2.92 0.25 -10.22
C GLU A 378 1.80 1.15 -10.75
N ALA A 379 1.90 2.44 -10.49
CA ALA A 379 0.95 3.39 -11.04
C ALA A 379 1.17 3.46 -12.56
N ARG A 380 0.12 3.16 -13.34
CA ARG A 380 0.17 3.34 -14.81
C ARG A 380 0.56 4.77 -15.15
N LYS A 381 1.27 4.95 -16.25
CA LYS A 381 1.60 6.29 -16.77
C LYS A 381 0.33 7.11 -16.96
N GLY A 382 0.44 8.43 -16.80
CA GLY A 382 -0.73 9.30 -16.84
C GLY A 382 -1.49 9.28 -18.18
N GLU A 383 -0.79 9.10 -19.31
CA GLU A 383 -1.45 8.93 -20.62
C GLU A 383 -2.28 7.64 -20.71
N GLU A 384 -1.76 6.53 -20.17
CA GLU A 384 -2.43 5.23 -20.22
C GLU A 384 -3.66 5.25 -19.31
N LEU A 385 -3.54 5.89 -18.15
CA LEU A 385 -4.64 6.09 -17.23
C LEU A 385 -5.74 6.95 -17.89
N PHE A 386 -5.36 8.05 -18.54
CA PHE A 386 -6.29 8.90 -19.29
C PHE A 386 -7.01 8.12 -20.41
N ALA A 387 -6.27 7.39 -21.24
CA ALA A 387 -6.84 6.60 -22.32
C ALA A 387 -7.85 5.57 -21.79
N ARG A 388 -7.52 4.91 -20.67
CA ARG A 388 -8.42 3.95 -20.04
C ARG A 388 -9.66 4.63 -19.44
N MET A 389 -9.51 5.77 -18.80
CA MET A 389 -10.65 6.55 -18.27
C MET A 389 -11.57 7.01 -19.39
N LYS A 390 -11.01 7.49 -20.50
CA LYS A 390 -11.77 7.89 -21.68
C LYS A 390 -12.53 6.74 -22.35
N SER A 391 -12.04 5.50 -22.22
CA SER A 391 -12.79 4.33 -22.68
C SER A 391 -14.02 4.02 -21.84
N VAL A 392 -14.06 4.47 -20.57
CA VAL A 392 -15.20 4.32 -19.66
C VAL A 392 -16.16 5.51 -19.79
N ASP A 393 -15.62 6.73 -19.82
CA ASP A 393 -16.37 7.98 -20.03
C ASP A 393 -15.81 8.70 -21.28
N PRO A 394 -16.45 8.55 -22.47
CA PRO A 394 -16.00 9.18 -23.71
C PRO A 394 -15.94 10.71 -23.65
N GLY A 395 -16.71 11.34 -22.75
CA GLY A 395 -16.71 12.77 -22.52
C GLY A 395 -15.55 13.26 -21.65
N PHE A 396 -14.74 12.34 -21.08
CA PHE A 396 -13.65 12.69 -20.18
C PHE A 396 -12.50 13.40 -20.91
N GLU A 397 -12.22 14.63 -20.47
CA GLU A 397 -11.20 15.51 -21.06
C GLU A 397 -9.86 15.45 -20.32
N ARG A 398 -8.76 15.80 -21.01
CA ARG A 398 -7.41 15.79 -20.40
C ARG A 398 -7.31 16.70 -19.17
N LYS A 399 -7.96 17.86 -19.21
CA LYS A 399 -7.99 18.80 -18.08
C LYS A 399 -8.61 18.19 -16.82
N GLN A 400 -9.57 17.27 -17.00
CA GLN A 400 -10.31 16.65 -15.89
C GLN A 400 -9.48 15.60 -15.17
N LEU A 401 -8.37 15.11 -15.73
CA LEU A 401 -7.53 14.10 -15.08
C LEU A 401 -6.98 14.57 -13.72
N GLY A 402 -6.50 15.82 -13.64
CA GLY A 402 -6.01 16.39 -12.39
C GLY A 402 -7.16 16.64 -11.41
N VAL A 403 -8.29 17.12 -11.92
CA VAL A 403 -9.52 17.38 -11.18
C VAL A 403 -10.04 16.12 -10.51
N PHE A 404 -10.12 15.03 -11.27
CA PHE A 404 -10.56 13.72 -10.81
C PHE A 404 -9.78 13.22 -9.58
N PHE A 405 -8.49 13.55 -9.49
CA PHE A 405 -7.63 13.18 -8.36
C PHE A 405 -7.48 14.27 -7.29
N GLY A 406 -8.32 15.32 -7.31
CA GLY A 406 -8.31 16.34 -6.26
C GLY A 406 -7.29 17.47 -6.45
N CYS A 407 -6.88 17.73 -7.70
CA CYS A 407 -6.01 18.84 -8.10
C CYS A 407 -6.64 19.69 -9.22
N GLY A 408 -5.95 20.73 -9.68
CA GLY A 408 -6.48 21.61 -10.75
C GLY A 408 -6.25 21.08 -12.18
N ALA A 409 -6.91 21.71 -13.15
CA ALA A 409 -6.82 21.39 -14.57
C ALA A 409 -5.38 21.30 -15.14
N ILE A 410 -4.49 22.22 -14.73
CA ILE A 410 -3.08 22.25 -15.14
C ILE A 410 -2.36 20.95 -14.76
N ALA A 411 -2.66 20.39 -13.58
CA ALA A 411 -2.07 19.14 -13.15
C ALA A 411 -2.53 17.97 -14.05
N GLY A 412 -3.78 18.02 -14.55
CA GLY A 412 -4.30 17.04 -15.52
C GLY A 412 -3.53 17.08 -16.84
N TYR A 413 -3.34 18.28 -17.40
CA TYR A 413 -2.54 18.44 -18.61
C TYR A 413 -1.11 17.91 -18.44
N ASN A 414 -0.44 18.27 -17.34
CA ASN A 414 0.93 17.83 -17.07
C ASN A 414 1.02 16.31 -16.89
N MET A 415 0.06 15.71 -16.18
CA MET A 415 0.00 14.26 -15.95
C MET A 415 -0.29 13.48 -17.24
N SER A 416 -1.07 14.03 -18.16
CA SER A 416 -1.41 13.37 -19.43
C SER A 416 -0.33 13.46 -20.53
N ARG A 417 0.81 14.10 -20.25
CA ARG A 417 1.90 14.23 -21.24
C ARG A 417 2.59 12.88 -21.49
N PRO A 418 3.14 12.64 -22.70
CA PRO A 418 3.90 11.43 -22.97
C PRO A 418 5.04 11.24 -21.96
N ASN A 419 5.14 10.02 -21.42
CA ASN A 419 6.11 9.64 -20.39
C ASN A 419 6.05 10.42 -19.07
N ALA A 420 4.98 11.17 -18.80
CA ALA A 420 4.81 11.79 -17.49
C ALA A 420 4.52 10.72 -16.42
N GLU A 421 5.30 10.77 -15.34
CA GLU A 421 5.02 10.00 -14.14
C GLU A 421 3.77 10.53 -13.42
N VAL A 422 3.06 9.63 -12.74
CA VAL A 422 1.93 10.02 -11.91
C VAL A 422 2.43 10.84 -10.71
N PRO A 423 1.95 12.09 -10.52
CA PRO A 423 2.34 12.89 -9.38
C PRO A 423 1.97 12.24 -8.05
N MET A 424 2.73 12.56 -7.01
CA MET A 424 2.57 11.99 -5.67
C MET A 424 1.16 12.14 -5.08
N PHE A 425 0.45 13.23 -5.37
CA PHE A 425 -0.92 13.43 -4.89
C PHE A 425 -1.92 12.44 -5.51
N ALA A 426 -1.74 12.05 -6.78
CA ALA A 426 -2.63 11.17 -7.51
C ALA A 426 -2.23 9.69 -7.39
N ARG A 427 -0.97 9.43 -6.97
CA ARG A 427 -0.35 8.10 -7.00
C ARG A 427 -1.24 6.98 -6.46
N ARG A 428 -1.85 7.17 -5.28
CA ARG A 428 -2.67 6.12 -4.65
C ARG A 428 -3.98 5.87 -5.37
N SER A 429 -4.68 6.93 -5.77
CA SER A 429 -5.91 6.81 -6.57
C SER A 429 -5.63 6.18 -7.94
N ALA A 430 -4.51 6.54 -8.57
CA ALA A 430 -4.06 5.92 -9.82
C ALA A 430 -3.73 4.42 -9.65
N SER A 431 -3.04 4.03 -8.57
CA SER A 431 -2.80 2.61 -8.25
C SER A 431 -4.11 1.85 -7.99
N LEU A 432 -5.08 2.45 -7.28
CA LEU A 432 -6.42 1.87 -7.10
C LEU A 432 -7.11 1.61 -8.45
N MET A 433 -7.09 2.60 -9.35
CA MET A 433 -7.67 2.45 -10.68
C MET A 433 -6.95 1.37 -11.48
N ALA A 434 -5.61 1.37 -11.50
CA ALA A 434 -4.80 0.39 -12.21
C ALA A 434 -5.11 -1.05 -11.76
N GLN A 435 -5.33 -1.25 -10.45
CA GLN A 435 -5.65 -2.56 -9.89
C GLN A 435 -7.09 -3.01 -10.16
N ASN A 436 -8.07 -2.09 -10.16
CA ASN A 436 -9.50 -2.44 -10.19
C ASN A 436 -10.13 -2.38 -11.59
N LEU A 437 -9.67 -1.49 -12.48
CA LEU A 437 -10.22 -1.32 -13.84
C LEU A 437 -10.16 -2.54 -14.75
N PRO A 438 -9.21 -3.50 -14.61
CA PRO A 438 -9.27 -4.75 -15.37
C PRO A 438 -10.47 -5.64 -15.00
N TYR A 439 -11.03 -5.46 -13.80
CA TYR A 439 -12.11 -6.30 -13.27
C TYR A 439 -13.47 -5.63 -13.30
N SER A 440 -13.51 -4.32 -13.06
CA SER A 440 -14.75 -3.54 -13.04
C SER A 440 -14.47 -2.07 -13.33
N GLU A 441 -15.32 -1.47 -14.15
CA GLU A 441 -15.33 -0.03 -14.41
C GLU A 441 -15.92 0.76 -13.24
N GLN A 442 -16.55 0.09 -12.26
CA GLN A 442 -17.21 0.73 -11.12
C GLN A 442 -16.27 1.62 -10.30
N ILE A 443 -14.99 1.26 -10.18
CA ILE A 443 -13.99 2.08 -9.46
C ILE A 443 -13.87 3.50 -10.05
N TYR A 444 -14.06 3.67 -11.37
CA TYR A 444 -14.07 4.98 -11.99
C TYR A 444 -15.23 5.81 -11.47
N TRP A 445 -16.44 5.23 -11.45
CA TRP A 445 -17.65 5.90 -11.00
C TRP A 445 -17.63 6.18 -9.50
N ASP A 446 -17.12 5.26 -8.67
CA ASP A 446 -17.05 5.43 -7.22
C ASP A 446 -16.03 6.54 -6.84
N LEU A 447 -14.90 6.63 -7.55
CA LEU A 447 -13.95 7.73 -7.39
C LEU A 447 -14.54 9.06 -7.87
N ARG A 448 -15.24 9.06 -9.00
CA ARG A 448 -15.93 10.24 -9.51
C ARG A 448 -16.96 10.75 -8.51
N GLU A 449 -17.78 9.85 -7.97
CA GLU A 449 -18.79 10.18 -6.98
C GLU A 449 -18.15 10.72 -5.69
N ALA A 450 -17.04 10.13 -5.24
CA ALA A 450 -16.29 10.65 -4.09
C ALA A 450 -15.78 12.09 -4.34
N ALA A 451 -15.32 12.39 -5.56
CA ALA A 451 -14.92 13.74 -5.97
C ALA A 451 -16.10 14.72 -6.01
N GLU A 452 -17.22 14.34 -6.64
CA GLU A 452 -18.41 15.19 -6.72
C GLU A 452 -19.05 15.41 -5.34
N SER A 453 -19.05 14.40 -4.49
CA SER A 453 -19.53 14.52 -3.11
C SER A 453 -18.66 15.47 -2.28
N GLU A 454 -17.34 15.43 -2.48
CA GLU A 454 -16.44 16.40 -1.85
C GLU A 454 -16.63 17.82 -2.40
N ALA A 455 -16.89 17.96 -3.70
CA ALA A 455 -17.17 19.27 -4.31
C ALA A 455 -18.45 19.89 -3.76
N ARG A 456 -19.56 19.13 -3.72
CA ARG A 456 -20.82 19.60 -3.09
C ARG A 456 -20.62 20.01 -1.64
N ALA A 457 -19.85 19.21 -0.88
CA ALA A 457 -19.54 19.49 0.52
C ALA A 457 -18.65 20.74 0.72
N ARG A 458 -18.05 21.26 -0.36
CA ARG A 458 -17.29 22.51 -0.44
C ARG A 458 -18.08 23.69 -1.02
N GLY A 459 -19.35 23.50 -1.40
CA GLY A 459 -20.16 24.53 -2.05
C GLY A 459 -20.06 24.55 -3.59
N ILE A 460 -19.27 23.66 -4.18
CA ILE A 460 -19.02 23.64 -5.63
C ILE A 460 -20.03 22.71 -6.33
N ASP A 461 -20.71 23.22 -7.35
CA ASP A 461 -21.53 22.40 -8.24
C ASP A 461 -20.62 21.40 -9.00
N PRO A 462 -20.93 20.08 -9.00
CA PRO A 462 -20.22 19.10 -9.82
C PRO A 462 -20.02 19.51 -11.29
N GLU A 463 -21.01 20.14 -11.93
CA GLU A 463 -20.87 20.57 -13.33
C GLU A 463 -19.81 21.67 -13.46
N ASP A 464 -19.75 22.59 -12.50
CA ASP A 464 -18.71 23.62 -12.41
C ASP A 464 -17.33 23.02 -12.13
N LEU A 465 -17.24 22.02 -11.25
CA LEU A 465 -15.99 21.31 -10.97
C LEU A 465 -15.38 20.75 -12.27
N TRP A 466 -16.19 20.05 -13.07
CA TRP A 466 -15.72 19.36 -14.27
C TRP A 466 -15.48 20.30 -15.46
N SER A 467 -16.23 21.41 -15.54
CA SER A 467 -16.10 22.40 -16.62
C SER A 467 -14.96 23.39 -16.36
N LYS A 468 -14.90 24.00 -15.16
CA LYS A 468 -13.92 25.02 -14.74
C LYS A 468 -12.62 24.39 -14.23
N GLY A 469 -12.68 23.21 -13.61
CA GLY A 469 -11.51 22.47 -13.15
C GLY A 469 -10.82 23.04 -11.91
N SER A 470 -11.59 23.71 -11.03
CA SER A 470 -11.12 24.32 -9.78
C SER A 470 -11.79 23.68 -8.55
N TRP A 471 -10.99 23.48 -7.49
CA TRP A 471 -11.44 23.00 -6.18
C TRP A 471 -11.72 24.12 -5.17
N ASN A 472 -11.68 25.36 -5.63
CA ASN A 472 -12.03 26.56 -4.90
C ASN A 472 -13.12 27.30 -5.69
N GLU A 473 -14.10 27.88 -5.01
CA GLU A 473 -14.96 28.91 -5.59
C GLU A 473 -14.03 30.04 -6.06
N LEU A 474 -14.02 30.33 -7.36
CA LEU A 474 -13.46 31.58 -7.83
C LEU A 474 -14.39 32.66 -7.27
N SER A 475 -13.89 33.50 -6.37
CA SER A 475 -14.58 34.76 -6.09
C SER A 475 -14.72 35.48 -7.42
N GLU A 476 -15.95 35.88 -7.76
CA GLU A 476 -16.27 36.61 -8.99
C GLU A 476 -15.40 37.88 -9.18
N ASP A 477 -14.72 38.33 -8.13
CA ASP A 477 -13.76 39.44 -8.13
C ASP A 477 -12.52 39.21 -9.03
N ASP A 478 -12.13 37.97 -9.35
CA ASP A 478 -10.97 37.71 -10.22
C ASP A 478 -11.31 37.80 -11.74
N ALA A 479 -12.59 37.92 -12.09
CA ALA A 479 -13.02 38.08 -13.49
C ALA A 479 -13.13 39.56 -13.92
N GLY A 480 -13.10 40.51 -12.98
CA GLY A 480 -13.29 41.94 -13.25
C GLY A 480 -12.02 42.70 -13.67
N ASP A 481 -10.83 42.18 -13.37
CA ASP A 481 -9.58 42.96 -13.50
C ASP A 481 -8.81 42.73 -14.81
N HIS A 482 -9.32 41.92 -15.75
CA HIS A 482 -8.69 41.72 -17.06
C HIS A 482 -9.33 42.51 -18.22
N GLU A 483 -10.44 43.21 -17.99
CA GLU A 483 -11.04 44.11 -18.99
C GLU A 483 -10.66 45.59 -18.77
N ALA A 484 -10.19 45.99 -17.59
CA ALA A 484 -9.82 47.38 -17.31
C ALA A 484 -8.44 47.82 -17.86
N GLU A 485 -7.53 46.88 -18.15
CA GLU A 485 -6.16 47.20 -18.62
C GLU A 485 -6.05 47.41 -20.14
N LYS A 486 -7.15 47.28 -20.91
CA LYS A 486 -7.12 47.50 -22.37
C LYS A 486 -7.54 48.90 -22.83
N ASP A 487 -8.13 49.71 -21.96
CA ASP A 487 -8.67 51.02 -22.34
C ASP A 487 -7.80 52.22 -21.90
N GLU A 488 -6.71 52.00 -21.14
CA GLU A 488 -5.77 53.08 -20.74
C GLU A 488 -4.53 53.23 -21.64
N GLU A 489 -4.37 52.40 -22.69
CA GLU A 489 -3.27 52.53 -23.67
C GLU A 489 -3.68 53.26 -24.97
N MET A 490 -4.78 54.03 -24.94
CA MET A 490 -5.18 54.91 -26.04
C MET A 490 -5.57 56.33 -25.57
N LEU A 491 -4.68 57.01 -24.84
CA LEU A 491 -4.64 58.47 -24.77
C LEU A 491 -3.20 59.01 -24.71
#